data_AF-A0A7C5RLI2-F1
#
_entry.id   AF-A0A7C5RLI2-F1
#
_cell.length_a   1.000
_cell.length_b   1.000
_cell.length_c   1.000
_cell.angle_alpha   90.00
_cell.angle_beta   90.00
_cell.angle_gamma   90.00
#
_symmetry.space_group_name_H-M   'P 1'
#
loop_
_entity.id
_entity.type
_entity.pdbx_description
1 polymer ?
#
loop_
_entity_poly.entity_id
_entity_poly.type
_entity_poly.pdbx_seq_one_letter_code
_entity_poly.pdbx_strand_id
1 'polypeptide(L)'
;MKPVTVASYTLDTLQIYFAWDDDLYTYLKERGFGQSGFKQKTLPIIYADNCESTTGVPERRRKYVINPRYFGKTYEELGWKQTDKENEPIIPSEKPKITISLINGDVLEFRINPQDDGKEQYHLEYSTMAAFGRLYTNWAIPVLKISDFKDLIACLKKHVAMPETDFIEVPIYVEEKQAQRERMFFVNVPIISYKFSLGEFKYASDFLRMNGFIGEIPALIFKNEQSYLEKMEPILKVGFVHTTEEQGFEARRPQIALKVAQNKITTSLRGRKTKVKGIIAVEKPDENYFRIPAKKFIYSSQALLKRYSV
;
A
#
# COMPACT_ATOMS: atom_id res chain seq x y z
N MET A 1 -20.81 5.28 15.89
CA MET A 1 -19.93 6.04 16.81
C MET A 1 -18.72 6.56 16.04
N LYS A 2 -18.07 7.63 16.51
CA LYS A 2 -16.89 8.18 15.84
C LYS A 2 -15.67 7.25 16.05
N PRO A 3 -14.79 7.09 15.05
CA PRO A 3 -13.52 6.40 15.23
C PRO A 3 -12.70 7.06 16.34
N VAL A 4 -12.06 6.25 17.19
CA VAL A 4 -11.11 6.72 18.20
C VAL A 4 -9.71 6.49 17.67
N THR A 5 -8.94 7.56 17.45
CA THR A 5 -7.54 7.45 17.03
C THR A 5 -6.72 6.78 18.13
N VAL A 6 -6.06 5.67 17.79
CA VAL A 6 -5.19 4.91 18.69
C VAL A 6 -3.75 5.38 18.58
N ALA A 7 -3.26 5.55 17.35
CA ALA A 7 -1.88 5.93 17.09
C ALA A 7 -1.70 6.49 15.67
N SER A 8 -0.57 7.17 15.45
CA SER A 8 -0.14 7.61 14.12
C SER A 8 1.37 7.41 14.00
N TYR A 9 1.80 6.78 12.91
CA TYR A 9 3.21 6.45 12.67
C TYR A 9 3.66 6.93 11.29
N THR A 10 4.94 7.30 11.18
CA THR A 10 5.59 7.52 9.88
C THR A 10 5.92 6.18 9.25
N LEU A 11 5.60 6.00 7.98
CA LEU A 11 5.92 4.80 7.23
C LEU A 11 7.41 4.81 6.82
N ASP A 12 8.02 3.63 6.82
CA ASP A 12 9.34 3.41 6.24
C ASP A 12 9.27 3.37 4.72
N THR A 13 8.24 2.72 4.19
CA THR A 13 7.98 2.65 2.76
C THR A 13 6.46 2.60 2.56
N LEU A 14 6.00 3.20 1.47
CA LEU A 14 4.63 3.05 0.98
C LEU A 14 4.70 2.62 -0.48
N GLN A 15 3.92 1.60 -0.83
CA GLN A 15 3.69 1.22 -2.22
C GLN A 15 2.20 1.00 -2.43
N ILE A 16 1.58 1.71 -3.36
CA ILE A 16 0.19 1.47 -3.77
C ILE A 16 0.14 1.22 -5.25
N TYR A 17 -0.50 0.12 -5.61
CA TYR A 17 -0.64 -0.35 -6.97
C TYR A 17 -2.10 -0.29 -7.37
N PHE A 18 -2.35 0.39 -8.48
CA PHE A 18 -3.62 0.33 -9.18
C PHE A 18 -3.39 -0.56 -10.40
N ALA A 19 -3.63 -1.87 -10.24
CA ALA A 19 -3.44 -2.79 -11.35
C ALA A 19 -4.37 -2.39 -12.50
N TRP A 20 -3.85 -2.49 -13.72
CA TRP A 20 -4.64 -2.48 -14.94
C TRP A 20 -5.50 -3.73 -15.00
N ASP A 21 -6.57 -3.79 -14.21
CA ASP A 21 -7.67 -4.65 -14.61
C ASP A 21 -8.43 -3.99 -15.77
N ASP A 22 -9.09 -4.83 -16.57
CA ASP A 22 -9.80 -4.38 -17.78
C ASP A 22 -10.83 -3.30 -17.45
N ASP A 23 -11.41 -3.36 -16.25
CA ASP A 23 -12.49 -2.48 -15.80
C ASP A 23 -11.94 -1.06 -15.51
N LEU A 24 -10.85 -0.94 -14.73
CA LEU A 24 -10.20 0.35 -14.47
C LEU A 24 -9.62 0.97 -15.74
N TYR A 25 -8.96 0.17 -16.58
CA TYR A 25 -8.44 0.69 -17.84
C TYR A 25 -9.55 1.21 -18.74
N THR A 26 -10.60 0.41 -18.96
CA THR A 26 -11.73 0.79 -19.81
C THR A 26 -12.36 2.08 -19.29
N TYR A 27 -12.62 2.15 -17.98
CA TYR A 27 -13.16 3.34 -17.34
C TYR A 27 -12.34 4.61 -17.61
N LEU A 28 -11.02 4.54 -17.45
CA LEU A 28 -10.12 5.68 -17.65
C LEU A 28 -9.99 6.04 -19.14
N LYS A 29 -9.86 5.04 -20.01
CA LYS A 29 -9.71 5.22 -21.45
C LYS A 29 -10.94 5.87 -22.07
N GLU A 30 -12.15 5.41 -21.72
CA GLU A 30 -13.42 6.00 -22.20
C GLU A 30 -13.56 7.48 -21.80
N ARG A 31 -12.84 7.88 -20.74
CA ARG A 31 -12.76 9.24 -20.22
C ARG A 31 -11.54 10.03 -20.72
N GLY A 32 -10.90 9.57 -21.79
CA GLY A 32 -9.85 10.32 -22.48
C GLY A 32 -8.42 10.05 -22.01
N PHE A 33 -8.21 9.23 -20.97
CA PHE A 33 -6.87 8.93 -20.47
C PHE A 33 -5.98 8.32 -21.56
N GLY A 34 -4.81 8.92 -21.79
CA GLY A 34 -3.84 8.46 -22.78
C GLY A 34 -4.27 8.64 -24.23
N GLN A 35 -5.39 9.36 -24.49
CA GLN A 35 -5.83 9.76 -25.83
C GLN A 35 -5.35 11.16 -26.21
N SER A 36 -5.11 12.02 -25.21
CA SER A 36 -4.59 13.39 -25.35
C SER A 36 -3.47 13.65 -24.32
N GLY A 37 -2.99 14.90 -24.22
CA GLY A 37 -1.87 15.25 -23.34
C GLY A 37 -0.56 14.60 -23.78
N PHE A 38 0.11 13.93 -22.85
CA PHE A 38 1.38 13.23 -23.10
C PHE A 38 1.19 11.84 -23.74
N LYS A 39 -0.05 11.37 -23.89
CA LYS A 39 -0.43 10.08 -24.48
C LYS A 39 0.26 8.87 -23.83
N GLN A 40 0.67 9.00 -22.57
CA GLN A 40 1.20 7.86 -21.82
C GLN A 40 0.07 6.91 -21.44
N LYS A 41 0.27 5.60 -21.54
CA LYS A 41 -0.76 4.61 -21.19
C LYS A 41 -0.35 3.80 -19.98
N THR A 42 0.27 4.47 -19.00
CA THR A 42 0.80 3.85 -17.79
C THR A 42 0.06 4.40 -16.59
N LEU A 43 -0.38 3.52 -15.69
CA LEU A 43 -0.86 3.97 -14.38
C LEU A 43 0.33 4.17 -13.45
N PRO A 44 0.42 5.30 -12.74
CA PRO A 44 1.53 5.54 -11.84
C PRO A 44 1.44 4.61 -10.63
N ILE A 45 2.60 4.17 -10.15
CA ILE A 45 2.73 3.56 -8.83
C ILE A 45 2.93 4.71 -7.84
N ILE A 46 2.17 4.71 -6.74
CA ILE A 46 2.46 5.60 -5.61
C ILE A 46 3.57 4.95 -4.81
N TYR A 47 4.73 5.59 -4.73
CA TYR A 47 5.87 5.08 -4.00
C TYR A 47 6.43 6.15 -3.06
N ALA A 48 6.74 5.76 -1.84
CA ALA A 48 7.49 6.59 -0.90
C ALA A 48 8.54 5.75 -0.19
N ASP A 49 9.70 6.34 0.08
CA ASP A 49 10.75 5.70 0.87
C ASP A 49 11.44 6.68 1.82
N ASN A 50 11.27 6.41 3.12
CA ASN A 50 11.93 7.12 4.20
C ASN A 50 13.37 6.62 4.34
N CYS A 51 14.23 7.01 3.39
CA CYS A 51 15.60 6.50 3.29
C CYS A 51 16.48 6.76 4.51
N GLU A 52 16.12 7.74 5.36
CA GLU A 52 16.76 7.96 6.66
C GLU A 52 16.50 6.79 7.62
N SER A 53 15.26 6.30 7.63
CA SER A 53 14.88 5.17 8.46
C SER A 53 15.40 3.85 7.90
N THR A 54 15.20 3.62 6.60
CA THR A 54 15.49 2.33 5.97
C THR A 54 16.98 2.07 5.81
N THR A 55 17.76 3.14 5.55
CA THR A 55 19.17 3.06 5.14
C THR A 55 20.08 4.13 5.78
N GLY A 56 19.55 5.08 6.55
CA GLY A 56 20.36 6.09 7.24
C GLY A 56 20.83 7.27 6.39
N VAL A 57 20.28 7.48 5.19
CA VAL A 57 20.66 8.59 4.30
C VAL A 57 19.52 9.60 4.13
N PRO A 58 19.80 10.91 4.02
CA PRO A 58 18.76 11.95 3.94
C PRO A 58 18.05 12.04 2.59
N GLU A 59 18.71 11.59 1.52
CA GLU A 59 18.19 11.59 0.15
C GLU A 59 18.82 10.45 -0.65
N ARG A 60 18.18 10.03 -1.74
CA ARG A 60 18.67 8.94 -2.58
C ARG A 60 18.22 9.08 -4.03
N ARG A 61 19.09 8.66 -4.95
CA ARG A 61 18.75 8.46 -6.37
C ARG A 61 17.69 7.37 -6.49
N ARG A 62 16.55 7.70 -7.10
CA ARG A 62 15.45 6.77 -7.40
C ARG A 62 15.53 6.30 -8.85
N LYS A 63 14.80 5.25 -9.21
CA LYS A 63 14.74 4.74 -10.58
C LYS A 63 13.30 4.70 -11.04
N TYR A 64 13.09 4.83 -12.34
CA TYR A 64 11.76 4.77 -12.96
C TYR A 64 10.80 5.85 -12.46
N VAL A 65 11.30 6.99 -11.94
CA VAL A 65 10.45 8.08 -11.48
C VAL A 65 9.78 8.75 -12.69
N ILE A 66 8.48 9.01 -12.59
CA ILE A 66 7.75 9.84 -13.56
C ILE A 66 8.20 11.29 -13.35
N ASN A 67 8.69 11.92 -14.42
CA ASN A 67 9.19 13.29 -14.34
C ASN A 67 8.09 14.27 -13.83
N PRO A 68 8.42 15.18 -12.90
CA PRO A 68 7.50 16.20 -12.38
C PRO A 68 6.69 16.98 -13.40
N ARG A 69 7.24 17.21 -14.60
CA ARG A 69 6.57 17.93 -15.68
C ARG A 69 5.27 17.26 -16.12
N TYR A 70 5.16 15.93 -15.96
CA TYR A 70 3.97 15.17 -16.32
C TYR A 70 2.79 15.37 -15.34
N PHE A 71 3.02 16.03 -14.22
CA PHE A 71 1.99 16.44 -13.26
C PHE A 71 2.15 17.92 -12.85
N GLY A 72 2.72 18.74 -13.76
CA GLY A 72 2.71 20.19 -13.66
C GLY A 72 3.66 20.76 -12.61
N LYS A 73 4.77 20.05 -12.35
CA LYS A 73 5.78 20.45 -11.36
C LYS A 73 7.19 20.45 -11.95
N THR A 74 8.08 21.16 -11.27
CA THR A 74 9.53 21.14 -11.49
C THR A 74 10.23 20.34 -10.39
N TYR A 75 11.47 19.90 -10.62
CA TYR A 75 12.25 19.26 -9.56
C TYR A 75 12.44 20.18 -8.35
N GLU A 76 12.67 21.46 -8.59
CA GLU A 76 12.97 22.44 -7.54
C GLU A 76 11.76 22.74 -6.65
N GLU A 77 10.55 22.85 -7.21
CA GLU A 77 9.30 22.94 -6.42
C GLU A 77 9.10 21.75 -5.48
N LEU A 78 9.61 20.57 -5.86
CA LEU A 78 9.52 19.35 -5.07
C LEU A 78 10.71 19.16 -4.12
N GLY A 79 11.72 20.02 -4.18
CA GLY A 79 12.99 19.85 -3.46
C GLY A 79 13.83 18.66 -3.96
N TRP A 80 13.60 18.20 -5.18
CA TRP A 80 14.34 17.11 -5.82
C TRP A 80 15.55 17.66 -6.57
N LYS A 81 16.59 16.84 -6.75
CA LYS A 81 17.75 17.19 -7.59
C LYS A 81 17.69 16.42 -8.89
N GLN A 82 17.73 17.15 -10.00
CA GLN A 82 17.84 16.58 -11.33
C GLN A 82 19.19 15.89 -11.50
N THR A 83 19.20 14.77 -12.24
CA THR A 83 20.43 14.07 -12.64
C THR A 83 20.56 14.07 -14.16
N ASP A 84 21.61 13.43 -14.66
CA ASP A 84 21.84 13.15 -16.07
C ASP A 84 20.71 12.35 -16.74
N LYS A 85 19.95 11.60 -15.93
CA LYS A 85 18.83 10.77 -16.39
C LYS A 85 17.51 11.30 -15.86
N GLU A 86 16.60 11.63 -16.78
CA GLU A 86 15.28 12.21 -16.47
C GLU A 86 14.46 11.38 -15.46
N ASN A 87 14.55 10.05 -15.52
CA ASN A 87 13.81 9.13 -14.66
C ASN A 87 14.58 8.64 -13.43
N GLU A 88 15.75 9.23 -13.15
CA GLU A 88 16.56 8.90 -11.97
C GLU A 88 16.95 10.14 -11.13
N PRO A 89 15.99 10.97 -10.66
CA PRO A 89 16.30 12.09 -9.78
C PRO A 89 16.79 11.64 -8.40
N ILE A 90 17.44 12.55 -7.68
CA ILE A 90 17.71 12.39 -6.24
C ILE A 90 16.53 12.98 -5.48
N ILE A 91 15.87 12.15 -4.67
CA ILE A 91 14.68 12.50 -3.91
C ILE A 91 15.01 12.46 -2.41
N PRO A 92 14.68 13.50 -1.63
CA PRO A 92 14.80 13.48 -0.17
C PRO A 92 13.97 12.37 0.49
N SER A 93 14.22 12.12 1.77
CA SER A 93 13.46 11.15 2.55
C SER A 93 11.98 11.51 2.62
N GLU A 94 11.11 10.63 2.11
CA GLU A 94 9.67 10.83 2.06
C GLU A 94 9.01 10.15 3.27
N LYS A 95 8.17 10.89 4.00
CA LYS A 95 7.68 10.48 5.33
C LYS A 95 6.15 10.46 5.39
N PRO A 96 5.44 9.68 4.55
CA PRO A 96 3.99 9.57 4.65
C PRO A 96 3.61 8.92 5.97
N LYS A 97 2.41 9.22 6.47
CA LYS A 97 1.93 8.74 7.76
C LYS A 97 0.83 7.71 7.58
N ILE A 98 0.65 6.87 8.58
CA ILE A 98 -0.52 6.01 8.73
C ILE A 98 -1.15 6.28 10.08
N THR A 99 -2.46 6.57 10.08
CA THR A 99 -3.26 6.74 11.30
C THR A 99 -4.08 5.49 11.54
N ILE A 100 -4.02 4.98 12.75
CA ILE A 100 -4.76 3.80 13.17
C ILE A 100 -5.87 4.25 14.11
N SER A 101 -7.11 3.90 13.78
CA SER A 101 -8.29 4.20 14.59
C SER A 101 -9.06 2.94 14.94
N LEU A 102 -9.67 2.91 16.13
CA LEU A 102 -10.57 1.87 16.57
C LEU A 102 -12.02 2.35 16.37
N ILE A 103 -12.78 1.57 15.60
CA ILE A 103 -14.19 1.81 15.29
C ILE A 103 -15.01 0.80 16.09
N ASN A 104 -15.96 1.30 16.88
CA ASN A 104 -16.88 0.50 17.71
C ASN A 104 -16.20 -0.51 18.67
N GLY A 105 -14.91 -0.35 18.95
CA GLY A 105 -14.16 -1.20 19.89
C GLY A 105 -13.61 -2.52 19.29
N ASP A 106 -13.92 -2.84 18.04
CA ASP A 106 -13.63 -4.16 17.46
C ASP A 106 -13.06 -4.13 16.03
N VAL A 107 -13.15 -2.99 15.33
CA VAL A 107 -12.60 -2.81 13.98
C VAL A 107 -11.46 -1.80 14.00
N LEU A 108 -10.31 -2.18 13.43
CA LEU A 108 -9.21 -1.26 13.18
C LEU A 108 -9.30 -0.70 11.77
N GLU A 109 -9.21 0.61 11.66
CA GLU A 109 -9.00 1.31 10.39
C GLU A 109 -7.56 1.83 10.33
N PHE A 110 -6.88 1.50 9.24
CA PHE A 110 -5.56 1.99 8.90
C PHE A 110 -5.71 2.97 7.74
N ARG A 111 -5.64 4.27 8.03
CA ARG A 111 -5.76 5.34 7.05
C ARG A 111 -4.39 5.86 6.66
N ILE A 112 -4.10 5.89 5.36
CA ILE A 112 -2.85 6.41 4.82
C ILE A 112 -3.01 7.92 4.62
N ASN A 113 -2.06 8.69 5.14
CA ASN A 113 -2.00 10.13 4.98
C ASN A 113 -0.73 10.45 4.18
N PRO A 114 -0.86 10.76 2.88
CA PRO A 114 0.28 10.95 2.01
C PRO A 114 0.93 12.34 2.14
N GLN A 115 0.36 13.24 2.94
CA GLN A 115 0.83 14.61 3.09
C GLN A 115 1.40 14.87 4.49
N ASP A 116 2.40 15.74 4.55
CA ASP A 116 2.91 16.35 5.77
C ASP A 116 3.16 17.84 5.52
N ASP A 117 2.59 18.70 6.38
CA ASP A 117 2.65 20.16 6.25
C ASP A 117 2.30 20.68 4.84
N GLY A 118 1.23 20.16 4.25
CA GLY A 118 0.74 20.53 2.92
C GLY A 118 1.61 20.03 1.75
N LYS A 119 2.65 19.25 2.01
CA LYS A 119 3.52 18.65 0.97
C LYS A 119 3.25 17.17 0.83
N GLU A 120 3.16 16.69 -0.40
CA GLU A 120 3.09 15.26 -0.69
C GLU A 120 4.42 14.58 -0.29
N GLN A 121 4.32 13.45 0.40
CA GLN A 121 5.42 12.64 0.91
C GLN A 121 5.52 11.32 0.12
N TYR A 122 5.50 11.43 -1.22
CA TYR A 122 5.67 10.33 -2.16
C TYR A 122 6.03 10.88 -3.54
N HIS A 123 6.47 9.98 -4.41
CA HIS A 123 6.65 10.20 -5.82
C HIS A 123 5.90 9.17 -6.64
N LEU A 124 5.84 9.41 -7.94
CA LEU A 124 5.23 8.51 -8.90
C LEU A 124 6.32 7.72 -9.62
N GLU A 125 6.17 6.40 -9.70
CA GLU A 125 7.03 5.55 -10.51
C GLU A 125 6.27 5.00 -11.72
N TYR A 126 6.99 4.79 -12.83
CA TYR A 126 6.49 4.10 -14.00
C TYR A 126 6.21 2.64 -13.66
N SER A 127 4.97 2.23 -13.91
CA SER A 127 4.57 0.82 -13.91
C SER A 127 4.98 0.14 -15.22
N THR A 128 5.61 -1.04 -15.14
CA THR A 128 5.76 -1.90 -16.32
C THR A 128 4.46 -2.69 -16.53
N MET A 129 3.65 -2.28 -17.52
CA MET A 129 2.35 -2.90 -17.82
C MET A 129 2.39 -4.44 -17.94
N ALA A 130 3.51 -5.00 -18.42
CA ALA A 130 3.67 -6.44 -18.63
C ALA A 130 3.75 -7.29 -17.34
N ALA A 131 3.94 -6.67 -16.16
CA ALA A 131 4.04 -7.38 -14.89
C ALA A 131 2.70 -7.43 -14.11
N PHE A 132 1.76 -6.55 -14.42
CA PHE A 132 0.48 -6.44 -13.72
C PHE A 132 -0.53 -7.47 -14.23
N GLY A 133 -1.29 -8.08 -13.32
CA GLY A 133 -2.14 -9.25 -13.60
C GLY A 133 -1.40 -10.59 -13.69
N ARG A 134 -0.12 -10.59 -14.12
CA ARG A 134 0.73 -11.80 -14.16
C ARG A 134 1.52 -12.06 -12.87
N LEU A 135 2.04 -11.02 -12.20
CA LEU A 135 2.91 -11.17 -11.02
C LEU A 135 2.32 -10.56 -9.74
N TYR A 136 1.70 -9.39 -9.81
CA TYR A 136 1.26 -8.65 -8.62
C TYR A 136 -0.18 -8.98 -8.19
N THR A 137 -0.31 -9.35 -6.91
CA THR A 137 -1.56 -9.69 -6.20
C THR A 137 -1.92 -8.67 -5.13
N ASN A 138 -1.23 -7.52 -5.09
CA ASN A 138 -1.22 -6.61 -3.96
C ASN A 138 -1.71 -5.25 -4.38
N TRP A 139 -2.45 -4.59 -3.48
CA TRP A 139 -3.06 -3.28 -3.73
C TRP A 139 -2.33 -2.18 -2.98
N ALA A 140 -1.97 -2.41 -1.72
CA ALA A 140 -1.24 -1.46 -0.90
C ALA A 140 -0.29 -2.19 0.06
N ILE A 141 0.88 -1.60 0.30
CA ILE A 141 1.92 -2.11 1.19
C ILE A 141 2.52 -0.95 2.01
N PRO A 142 1.81 -0.43 3.01
CA PRO A 142 2.44 0.37 4.05
C PRO A 142 3.41 -0.50 4.87
N VAL A 143 4.60 0.04 5.12
CA VAL A 143 5.66 -0.62 5.88
C VAL A 143 6.02 0.21 7.11
N LEU A 144 6.03 -0.43 8.27
CA LEU A 144 6.37 0.18 9.57
C LEU A 144 7.73 -0.29 10.06
N LYS A 145 8.39 0.57 10.85
CA LYS A 145 9.48 0.13 11.72
C LYS A 145 8.98 -0.93 12.70
N ILE A 146 9.87 -1.84 13.08
CA ILE A 146 9.54 -2.86 14.10
C ILE A 146 9.22 -2.21 15.45
N SER A 147 9.92 -1.14 15.84
CA SER A 147 9.65 -0.41 17.09
C SER A 147 8.22 0.12 17.13
N ASP A 148 7.79 0.75 16.04
CA ASP A 148 6.49 1.41 15.92
C ASP A 148 5.38 0.35 15.87
N PHE A 149 5.64 -0.79 15.23
CA PHE A 149 4.72 -1.92 15.24
C PHE A 149 4.60 -2.57 16.64
N LYS A 150 5.71 -2.73 17.38
CA LYS A 150 5.68 -3.21 18.77
C LYS A 150 4.85 -2.29 19.66
N ASP A 151 5.06 -0.98 19.53
CA ASP A 151 4.28 0.05 20.24
C ASP A 151 2.79 -0.02 19.89
N LEU A 152 2.45 -0.13 18.59
CA LEU A 152 1.07 -0.29 18.14
C LEU A 152 0.39 -1.49 18.80
N ILE A 153 1.04 -2.66 18.80
CA ILE A 153 0.47 -3.86 19.42
C ILE A 153 0.30 -3.69 20.93
N ALA A 154 1.26 -3.06 21.62
CA ALA A 154 1.15 -2.77 23.05
C ALA A 154 -0.01 -1.80 23.36
N CYS A 155 -0.17 -0.75 22.56
CA CYS A 155 -1.26 0.22 22.69
C CYS A 155 -2.63 -0.43 22.45
N LEU A 156 -2.76 -1.25 21.41
CA LEU A 156 -4.00 -1.91 21.04
C LEU A 156 -4.50 -2.92 22.10
N LYS A 157 -3.60 -3.65 22.76
CA LYS A 157 -3.97 -4.57 23.84
C LYS A 157 -4.71 -3.87 24.98
N LYS A 158 -4.29 -2.66 25.33
CA LYS A 158 -4.93 -1.84 26.37
C LYS A 158 -6.34 -1.43 25.98
N HIS A 159 -6.57 -1.13 24.70
CA HIS A 159 -7.86 -0.65 24.19
C HIS A 159 -8.87 -1.77 23.95
N VAL A 160 -8.43 -2.98 23.58
CA VAL A 160 -9.32 -4.08 23.15
C VAL A 160 -9.61 -5.08 24.29
N ALA A 161 -9.12 -4.80 25.51
CA ALA A 161 -9.31 -5.63 26.71
C ALA A 161 -9.07 -7.13 26.44
N MET A 162 -7.97 -7.45 25.75
CA MET A 162 -7.63 -8.84 25.44
C MET A 162 -7.04 -9.53 26.68
N PRO A 163 -7.55 -10.71 27.07
CA PRO A 163 -6.94 -11.47 28.16
C PRO A 163 -5.53 -11.93 27.78
N GLU A 164 -4.65 -12.07 28.77
CA GLU A 164 -3.34 -12.73 28.62
C GLU A 164 -3.55 -14.24 28.48
N THR A 165 -4.20 -14.68 27.40
CA THR A 165 -4.40 -16.11 27.14
C THR A 165 -3.22 -16.73 26.43
N ASP A 166 -2.96 -17.99 26.76
CA ASP A 166 -2.06 -18.87 26.02
C ASP A 166 -2.40 -18.88 24.53
N PHE A 167 -1.35 -18.69 23.72
CA PHE A 167 -1.45 -18.50 22.29
C PHE A 167 -1.85 -19.81 21.61
N ILE A 168 -2.96 -19.84 20.88
CA ILE A 168 -3.17 -20.87 19.85
C ILE A 168 -2.04 -20.72 18.80
N GLU A 169 -1.57 -21.81 18.20
CA GLU A 169 -0.58 -21.74 17.13
C GLU A 169 -1.19 -21.02 15.90
N VAL A 170 -0.60 -19.89 15.50
CA VAL A 170 -0.95 -19.22 14.24
C VAL A 170 -0.01 -19.72 13.15
N PRO A 171 -0.52 -20.21 12.01
CA PRO A 171 0.33 -20.60 10.90
C PRO A 171 1.10 -19.38 10.38
N ILE A 172 2.42 -19.53 10.30
CA ILE A 172 3.32 -18.54 9.72
C ILE A 172 3.72 -19.02 8.34
N TYR A 173 3.43 -18.18 7.35
CA TYR A 173 3.72 -18.44 5.94
C TYR A 173 5.00 -17.71 5.53
N VAL A 174 5.61 -18.16 4.44
CA VAL A 174 6.80 -17.53 3.85
C VAL A 174 6.51 -17.16 2.42
N GLU A 175 6.85 -15.94 2.05
CA GLU A 175 6.87 -15.48 0.66
C GLU A 175 8.30 -15.01 0.34
N GLU A 176 8.89 -15.60 -0.70
CA GLU A 176 10.19 -15.17 -1.24
C GLU A 176 9.96 -14.26 -2.45
N LYS A 177 10.63 -13.11 -2.47
CA LYS A 177 10.56 -12.13 -3.57
C LYS A 177 11.93 -11.81 -4.14
N GLN A 178 11.92 -11.18 -5.32
CA GLN A 178 13.10 -10.65 -6.02
C GLN A 178 14.21 -11.70 -6.18
N ALA A 179 13.90 -12.85 -6.81
CA ALA A 179 14.86 -13.95 -6.96
C ALA A 179 15.42 -14.47 -5.62
N GLN A 180 14.54 -14.65 -4.62
CA GLN A 180 14.82 -15.23 -3.29
C GLN A 180 15.58 -14.33 -2.29
N ARG A 181 15.66 -13.03 -2.55
CA ARG A 181 16.51 -12.07 -1.81
C ARG A 181 15.80 -11.32 -0.69
N GLU A 182 14.47 -11.22 -0.78
CA GLU A 182 13.60 -10.71 0.27
C GLU A 182 12.74 -11.87 0.76
N ARG A 183 12.79 -12.14 2.06
CA ARG A 183 11.91 -13.11 2.71
C ARG A 183 10.92 -12.37 3.60
N MET A 184 9.64 -12.58 3.33
CA MET A 184 8.55 -12.10 4.18
C MET A 184 7.97 -13.30 4.93
N PHE A 185 8.13 -13.30 6.25
CA PHE A 185 7.44 -14.22 7.14
C PHE A 185 6.14 -13.55 7.60
N PHE A 186 4.99 -14.15 7.34
CA PHE A 186 3.72 -13.44 7.54
C PHE A 186 2.60 -14.30 8.09
N VAL A 187 1.65 -13.61 8.70
CA VAL A 187 0.36 -14.13 9.14
C VAL A 187 -0.75 -13.47 8.34
N ASN A 188 -1.87 -14.17 8.19
CA ASN A 188 -3.04 -13.67 7.49
C ASN A 188 -4.05 -13.08 8.47
N VAL A 189 -4.57 -11.90 8.14
CA VAL A 189 -5.66 -11.23 8.85
C VAL A 189 -6.76 -10.91 7.83
N PRO A 190 -8.02 -11.32 8.07
CA PRO A 190 -9.12 -11.01 7.17
C PRO A 190 -9.34 -9.51 7.02
N ILE A 191 -9.66 -9.07 5.81
CA ILE A 191 -10.05 -7.69 5.52
C ILE A 191 -11.57 -7.57 5.61
N ILE A 192 -12.05 -6.53 6.29
CA ILE A 192 -13.47 -6.17 6.37
C ILE A 192 -13.84 -5.27 5.19
N SER A 193 -13.01 -4.28 4.90
CA SER A 193 -13.22 -3.38 3.77
C SER A 193 -11.92 -2.66 3.43
N TYR A 194 -11.79 -2.17 2.22
CA TYR A 194 -10.79 -1.16 1.89
C TYR A 194 -11.34 -0.20 0.85
N LYS A 195 -10.70 0.96 0.77
CA LYS A 195 -10.87 1.93 -0.30
C LYS A 195 -9.51 2.52 -0.61
N PHE A 196 -9.11 2.49 -1.87
CA PHE A 196 -7.91 3.16 -2.34
C PHE A 196 -8.27 4.03 -3.53
N SER A 197 -8.15 5.35 -3.39
CA SER A 197 -8.43 6.31 -4.46
C SER A 197 -7.15 7.00 -4.92
N LEU A 198 -6.91 6.98 -6.23
CA LEU A 198 -5.89 7.85 -6.86
C LEU A 198 -6.22 9.33 -6.69
N GLY A 199 -7.49 9.68 -6.41
CA GLY A 199 -7.93 11.06 -6.23
C GLY A 199 -7.38 11.75 -4.98
N GLU A 200 -7.00 11.00 -3.93
CA GLU A 200 -6.37 11.58 -2.72
C GLU A 200 -4.88 11.88 -2.95
N PHE A 201 -4.26 11.26 -3.96
CA PHE A 201 -2.85 11.48 -4.31
C PHE A 201 -2.75 12.58 -5.37
N LYS A 202 -2.46 13.80 -4.94
CA LYS A 202 -2.45 14.99 -5.81
C LYS A 202 -1.61 14.79 -7.08
N TYR A 203 -0.36 14.32 -6.97
CA TYR A 203 0.51 14.14 -8.14
C TYR A 203 -0.08 13.13 -9.11
N ALA A 204 -0.70 12.06 -8.62
CA ALA A 204 -1.31 11.05 -9.49
C ALA A 204 -2.60 11.56 -10.15
N SER A 205 -3.44 12.30 -9.43
CA SER A 205 -4.61 12.96 -9.98
C SER A 205 -4.21 13.96 -11.08
N ASP A 206 -3.20 14.79 -10.83
CA ASP A 206 -2.70 15.76 -11.81
C ASP A 206 -2.09 15.06 -13.03
N PHE A 207 -1.33 13.98 -12.82
CA PHE A 207 -0.82 13.13 -13.90
C PHE A 207 -1.94 12.59 -14.79
N LEU A 208 -3.01 12.02 -14.21
CA LEU A 208 -4.15 11.51 -14.99
C LEU A 208 -4.81 12.63 -15.81
N ARG A 209 -5.07 13.78 -15.19
CA ARG A 209 -5.74 14.93 -15.82
C ARG A 209 -4.91 15.54 -16.95
N MET A 210 -3.63 15.78 -16.71
CA MET A 210 -2.72 16.32 -17.74
C MET A 210 -2.51 15.33 -18.89
N ASN A 211 -2.73 14.04 -18.64
CA ASN A 211 -2.72 13.00 -19.65
C ASN A 211 -4.11 12.72 -20.25
N GLY A 212 -5.02 13.69 -20.16
CA GLY A 212 -6.28 13.72 -20.91
C GLY A 212 -7.50 13.12 -20.21
N PHE A 213 -7.37 12.63 -18.97
CA PHE A 213 -8.50 12.10 -18.23
C PHE A 213 -9.49 13.20 -17.81
N ILE A 214 -10.78 12.98 -18.06
CA ILE A 214 -11.89 13.88 -17.70
C ILE A 214 -12.91 13.12 -16.84
N GLY A 215 -13.31 13.71 -15.72
CA GLY A 215 -14.35 13.18 -14.83
C GLY A 215 -13.81 12.79 -13.45
N GLU A 216 -14.58 11.99 -12.73
CA GLU A 216 -14.22 11.54 -11.38
C GLU A 216 -13.30 10.32 -11.42
N ILE A 217 -12.20 10.40 -10.67
CA ILE A 217 -11.22 9.32 -10.52
C ILE A 217 -11.86 8.23 -9.64
N PRO A 218 -11.93 6.97 -10.12
CA PRO A 218 -12.55 5.90 -9.35
C PRO A 218 -11.59 5.41 -8.26
N ALA A 219 -12.17 4.84 -7.21
CA ALA A 219 -11.44 4.14 -6.17
C ALA A 219 -11.54 2.62 -6.36
N LEU A 220 -10.47 1.90 -6.03
CA LEU A 220 -10.52 0.46 -5.83
C LEU A 220 -11.17 0.18 -4.47
N ILE A 221 -12.26 -0.57 -4.44
CA ILE A 221 -13.05 -0.81 -3.23
C ILE A 221 -13.27 -2.28 -2.94
N PHE A 222 -13.46 -2.59 -1.66
CA PHE A 222 -13.97 -3.87 -1.20
C PHE A 222 -14.81 -3.65 0.06
N LYS A 223 -15.93 -4.36 0.14
CA LYS A 223 -16.79 -4.47 1.31
C LYS A 223 -17.02 -5.95 1.58
N ASN A 224 -16.97 -6.38 2.83
CA ASN A 224 -17.24 -7.77 3.22
C ASN A 224 -18.74 -8.09 3.13
N GLU A 225 -19.26 -8.07 1.92
CA GLU A 225 -20.64 -8.29 1.53
C GLU A 225 -20.70 -9.36 0.43
N GLN A 226 -21.81 -10.09 0.36
CA GLN A 226 -21.97 -11.25 -0.53
C GLN A 226 -21.59 -10.95 -2.00
N SER A 227 -22.01 -9.80 -2.52
CA SER A 227 -21.77 -9.37 -3.90
C SER A 227 -20.29 -9.19 -4.25
N TYR A 228 -19.45 -8.85 -3.26
CA TYR A 228 -18.01 -8.71 -3.40
C TYR A 228 -17.31 -10.05 -3.18
N LEU A 229 -17.74 -10.82 -2.16
CA LEU A 229 -17.15 -12.12 -1.81
C LEU A 229 -17.28 -13.17 -2.93
N GLU A 230 -18.29 -13.05 -3.78
CA GLU A 230 -18.39 -13.89 -4.99
C GLU A 230 -17.22 -13.70 -5.97
N LYS A 231 -16.55 -12.55 -5.91
CA LYS A 231 -15.55 -12.09 -6.88
C LYS A 231 -14.17 -11.88 -6.27
N MET A 232 -14.09 -11.64 -4.97
CA MET A 232 -12.91 -11.15 -4.27
C MET A 232 -12.73 -11.83 -2.92
N GLU A 233 -11.47 -12.10 -2.58
CA GLU A 233 -11.09 -12.62 -1.27
C GLU A 233 -9.81 -11.90 -0.81
N PRO A 234 -9.91 -10.62 -0.42
CA PRO A 234 -8.75 -9.86 0.01
C PRO A 234 -8.33 -10.24 1.42
N ILE A 235 -7.03 -10.25 1.65
CA ILE A 235 -6.38 -10.58 2.90
C ILE A 235 -5.30 -9.57 3.22
N LEU A 236 -5.14 -9.25 4.50
CA LEU A 236 -3.98 -8.52 4.98
C LEU A 236 -2.90 -9.52 5.39
N LYS A 237 -1.77 -9.49 4.69
CA LYS A 237 -0.54 -10.17 5.11
C LYS A 237 0.24 -9.23 6.02
N VAL A 238 0.30 -9.56 7.30
CA VAL A 238 1.15 -8.86 8.28
C VAL A 238 2.45 -9.64 8.36
N GLY A 239 3.58 -9.05 7.97
CA GLY A 239 4.81 -9.82 7.88
C GLY A 239 6.09 -9.07 8.18
N PHE A 240 7.02 -9.81 8.78
CA PHE A 240 8.40 -9.42 9.01
C PHE A 240 9.17 -9.58 7.71
N VAL A 241 9.72 -8.47 7.24
CA VAL A 241 10.52 -8.41 6.02
C VAL A 241 11.99 -8.40 6.42
N HIS A 242 12.72 -9.37 5.89
CA HIS A 242 14.17 -9.48 6.03
C HIS A 242 14.82 -9.51 4.66
N THR A 243 15.80 -8.62 4.48
CA THR A 243 16.65 -8.57 3.28
C THR A 243 18.04 -9.04 3.66
N THR A 244 18.59 -9.99 2.90
CA THR A 244 19.97 -10.45 3.06
C THR A 244 20.90 -9.68 2.11
N GLU A 245 22.12 -9.37 2.55
CA GLU A 245 23.15 -8.78 1.68
C GLU A 245 23.68 -9.85 0.71
N GLU A 246 23.09 -9.96 -0.48
CA GLU A 246 23.68 -10.73 -1.57
C GLU A 246 23.66 -9.92 -2.87
N GLN A 247 24.83 -9.79 -3.49
CA GLN A 247 25.06 -9.27 -4.85
C GLN A 247 24.51 -7.86 -5.14
N GLY A 248 25.02 -6.84 -4.45
CA GLY A 248 24.94 -5.44 -4.92
C GLY A 248 23.67 -4.66 -4.55
N PHE A 249 22.89 -5.15 -3.58
CA PHE A 249 21.80 -4.39 -2.96
C PHE A 249 22.13 -4.09 -1.50
N GLU A 250 21.81 -2.89 -1.05
CA GLU A 250 22.02 -2.48 0.34
C GLU A 250 20.97 -3.14 1.25
N ALA A 251 21.43 -3.78 2.33
CA ALA A 251 20.53 -4.32 3.33
C ALA A 251 19.68 -3.21 3.94
N ARG A 252 18.37 -3.46 4.02
CA ARG A 252 17.45 -2.60 4.75
C ARG A 252 17.34 -3.08 6.18
N ARG A 253 17.07 -2.15 7.08
CA ARG A 253 16.69 -2.50 8.46
C ARG A 253 15.44 -3.39 8.44
N PRO A 254 15.33 -4.39 9.33
CA PRO A 254 14.13 -5.21 9.43
C PRO A 254 12.87 -4.40 9.68
N GLN A 255 11.78 -4.79 9.02
CA GLN A 255 10.56 -3.99 8.90
C GLN A 255 9.29 -4.86 8.98
N ILE A 256 8.15 -4.24 9.23
CA ILE A 256 6.84 -4.89 9.20
C ILE A 256 6.03 -4.37 8.01
N ALA A 257 5.75 -5.24 7.04
CA ALA A 257 4.87 -4.94 5.93
C ALA A 257 3.41 -5.29 6.29
N LEU A 258 2.51 -4.34 6.07
CA LEU A 258 1.06 -4.49 6.14
C LEU A 258 0.52 -4.57 4.70
N LYS A 259 0.59 -5.76 4.11
CA LYS A 259 0.37 -5.96 2.67
C LYS A 259 -1.07 -6.38 2.40
N VAL A 260 -1.86 -5.48 1.84
CA VAL A 260 -3.21 -5.77 1.32
C VAL A 260 -3.07 -6.53 0.01
N ALA A 261 -3.48 -7.79 0.00
CA ALA A 261 -3.33 -8.70 -1.11
C ALA A 261 -4.60 -9.51 -1.38
N GLN A 262 -4.65 -10.18 -2.51
CA GLN A 262 -5.72 -11.12 -2.87
C GLN A 262 -5.17 -12.28 -3.68
N ASN A 263 -5.81 -13.44 -3.63
CA ASN A 263 -5.44 -14.53 -4.52
C ASN A 263 -5.79 -14.19 -5.98
N LYS A 264 -5.04 -14.71 -6.95
CA LYS A 264 -5.34 -14.51 -8.39
C LYS A 264 -6.60 -15.25 -8.82
N ILE A 265 -6.86 -16.37 -8.15
CA ILE A 265 -8.00 -17.24 -8.39
C ILE A 265 -8.70 -17.39 -7.06
N THR A 266 -10.00 -17.15 -7.05
CA THR A 266 -10.88 -17.48 -5.93
C THR A 266 -11.83 -18.60 -6.35
N THR A 267 -12.52 -19.16 -5.37
CA THR A 267 -13.60 -20.11 -5.61
C THR A 267 -14.90 -19.37 -5.33
N SER A 268 -15.70 -19.15 -6.36
CA SER A 268 -17.05 -18.61 -6.20
C SER A 268 -17.85 -19.45 -5.20
N LEU A 269 -18.88 -18.86 -4.61
CA LEU A 269 -19.77 -19.55 -3.67
C LEU A 269 -20.41 -20.83 -4.24
N ARG A 270 -20.48 -20.96 -5.56
CA ARG A 270 -20.96 -22.15 -6.27
C ARG A 270 -19.86 -23.18 -6.56
N GLY A 271 -18.69 -23.05 -5.93
CA GLY A 271 -17.56 -23.97 -6.08
C GLY A 271 -16.74 -23.80 -7.37
N ARG A 272 -17.05 -22.82 -8.23
CA ARG A 272 -16.32 -22.60 -9.49
C ARG A 272 -15.10 -21.71 -9.27
N LYS A 273 -13.95 -22.10 -9.81
CA LYS A 273 -12.75 -21.27 -9.86
C LYS A 273 -12.99 -20.06 -10.78
N THR A 274 -12.76 -18.87 -10.26
CA THR A 274 -12.91 -17.60 -10.99
C THR A 274 -11.64 -16.76 -10.82
N LYS A 275 -11.27 -16.02 -11.87
CA LYS A 275 -10.21 -15.01 -11.74
C LYS A 275 -10.74 -13.87 -10.89
N VAL A 276 -9.98 -13.49 -9.87
CA VAL A 276 -10.34 -12.34 -9.03
C VAL A 276 -10.13 -11.05 -9.84
N LYS A 277 -11.09 -10.13 -9.75
CA LYS A 277 -11.01 -8.79 -10.34
C LYS A 277 -11.10 -7.75 -9.22
N GLY A 278 -10.39 -6.64 -9.39
CA GLY A 278 -10.65 -5.46 -8.57
C GLY A 278 -12.06 -4.95 -8.85
N ILE A 279 -12.69 -4.33 -7.85
CA ILE A 279 -13.94 -3.60 -8.05
C ILE A 279 -13.62 -2.13 -7.93
N ILE A 280 -13.98 -1.37 -8.96
CA ILE A 280 -13.86 0.08 -8.97
C ILE A 280 -15.21 0.73 -8.68
N ALA A 281 -15.21 1.84 -7.96
CA ALA A 281 -16.39 2.66 -7.77
C ALA A 281 -16.04 4.14 -7.65
N VAL A 282 -16.93 5.00 -8.12
CA VAL A 282 -16.83 6.44 -7.91
C VAL A 282 -17.52 6.76 -6.57
N GLU A 283 -16.73 6.75 -5.50
CA GLU A 283 -17.22 7.04 -4.16
C GLU A 283 -16.43 8.22 -3.57
N LYS A 284 -17.12 9.26 -3.11
CA LYS A 284 -16.53 10.37 -2.34
C LYS A 284 -16.70 10.16 -0.83
N PRO A 285 -15.85 10.77 0.02
CA PRO A 285 -14.61 11.50 -0.32
C PRO A 285 -13.51 10.58 -0.85
N ASP A 286 -12.49 11.14 -1.51
CA ASP A 286 -11.30 10.38 -1.89
C ASP A 286 -10.49 10.02 -0.65
N GLU A 287 -10.30 8.73 -0.41
CA GLU A 287 -9.66 8.21 0.80
C GLU A 287 -8.86 6.94 0.50
N ASN A 288 -7.83 6.70 1.30
CA ASN A 288 -7.01 5.51 1.25
C ASN A 288 -6.94 4.85 2.63
N TYR A 289 -7.68 3.76 2.80
CA TYR A 289 -7.71 3.00 4.04
C TYR A 289 -7.99 1.51 3.82
N PHE A 290 -7.66 0.71 4.83
CA PHE A 290 -8.17 -0.65 4.99
C PHE A 290 -8.64 -0.91 6.42
N ARG A 291 -9.65 -1.77 6.56
CA ARG A 291 -10.26 -2.13 7.83
C ARG A 291 -10.14 -3.62 8.10
N ILE A 292 -9.84 -3.98 9.34
CA ILE A 292 -9.61 -5.36 9.79
C ILE A 292 -10.17 -5.59 11.20
N PRO A 293 -10.45 -6.83 11.63
CA PRO A 293 -10.87 -7.11 12.99
C PRO A 293 -9.71 -6.90 13.98
N ALA A 294 -9.93 -6.10 15.01
CA ALA A 294 -8.90 -5.69 15.98
C ALA A 294 -8.30 -6.89 16.72
N LYS A 295 -9.15 -7.75 17.30
CA LYS A 295 -8.70 -8.94 18.06
C LYS A 295 -7.86 -9.88 17.19
N LYS A 296 -8.29 -10.15 15.96
CA LYS A 296 -7.58 -11.05 15.05
C LYS A 296 -6.24 -10.46 14.63
N PHE A 297 -6.19 -9.16 14.36
CA PHE A 297 -4.94 -8.46 14.04
C PHE A 297 -3.93 -8.53 15.19
N ILE A 298 -4.35 -8.17 16.41
CA ILE A 298 -3.47 -8.19 17.60
C ILE A 298 -2.93 -9.59 17.82
N TYR A 299 -3.83 -10.57 17.87
CA TYR A 299 -3.51 -11.97 18.12
C TYR A 299 -2.52 -12.54 17.07
N SER A 300 -2.81 -12.39 15.77
CA SER A 300 -1.91 -12.86 14.71
C SER A 300 -0.55 -12.15 14.74
N SER A 301 -0.54 -10.84 15.00
CA SER A 301 0.69 -10.02 15.05
C SER A 301 1.60 -10.41 16.22
N GLN A 302 1.04 -10.79 17.36
CA GLN A 302 1.83 -11.26 18.50
C GLN A 302 2.56 -12.57 18.20
N ALA A 303 1.92 -13.50 17.49
CA ALA A 303 2.56 -14.76 17.09
C ALA A 303 3.78 -14.49 16.19
N LEU A 304 3.65 -13.54 15.27
CA LEU A 304 4.77 -13.08 14.44
C LEU A 304 5.87 -12.42 15.28
N LEU A 305 5.50 -11.49 16.17
CA LEU A 305 6.46 -10.76 17.01
C LEU A 305 7.27 -11.72 17.90
N LYS A 306 6.62 -12.69 18.56
CA LYS A 306 7.29 -13.67 19.43
C LYS A 306 8.38 -14.45 18.72
N ARG A 307 8.21 -14.72 17.42
CA ARG A 307 9.14 -15.55 16.63
C ARG A 307 10.29 -14.76 15.99
N TYR A 308 10.07 -13.51 15.62
CA TYR A 308 11.03 -12.75 14.78
C TYR A 308 11.47 -11.40 15.37
N SER A 309 11.04 -11.06 16.59
CA SER A 309 11.42 -9.82 17.25
C SER A 309 12.51 -10.04 18.29
N VAL A 310 13.68 -10.48 17.85
CA VAL A 310 14.89 -10.42 18.68
C VAL A 310 15.49 -9.04 18.55
#